data_AF-A0A839PYU5-F1
#
_entry.id   AF-A0A839PYU5-F1
#
_cell.length_a   1.000
_cell.length_b   1.000
_cell.length_c   1.000
_cell.angle_alpha   90.00
_cell.angle_beta   90.00
_cell.angle_gamma   90.00
#
_symmetry.space_group_name_H-M   'P 1'
#
loop_
_entity.id
_entity.type
_entity.pdbx_description
1 polymer ?
#
loop_
_entity_poly.entity_id
_entity_poly.type
_entity_poly.pdbx_seq_one_letter_code
_entity_poly.pdbx_strand_id
1 'polypeptide(L)' 'MGDPRIAPNPTPHIRSPRMFAQYRAARQVNRDRRRLYARIASMPHSTVRDELVAVAQRYENADR' A
#
# COMPACT_ATOMS: atom_id res chain seq x y z
N MET A 1 15.44 30.89 43.98
CA MET A 1 14.00 30.60 43.87
C MET A 1 13.71 30.33 42.40
N GLY A 2 13.69 29.05 41.98
CA GLY A 2 13.53 28.64 40.58
C GLY A 2 12.11 28.21 40.29
N ASP A 3 11.56 28.69 39.18
CA ASP A 3 10.20 28.43 38.70
C ASP A 3 10.11 27.04 38.02
N PRO A 4 9.31 26.06 38.49
CA PRO A 4 9.49 24.67 38.08
C PRO A 4 8.39 24.12 37.16
N ARG A 5 7.84 24.86 36.19
CA ARG A 5 6.72 24.32 35.37
C ARG A 5 6.73 24.59 33.85
N ILE A 6 7.89 24.80 33.22
CA ILE A 6 7.97 24.65 31.75
C ILE A 6 8.32 23.20 31.42
N ALA A 7 7.30 22.36 31.30
CA ALA A 7 7.46 21.03 30.71
C ALA A 7 7.92 21.20 29.24
N PRO A 8 8.92 20.45 28.75
CA PRO A 8 9.29 20.50 27.34
C PRO A 8 8.12 19.97 26.50
N ASN A 9 7.67 20.80 25.56
CA ASN A 9 6.75 20.44 24.49
C ASN A 9 7.23 19.13 23.82
N PRO A 10 6.40 18.08 23.66
CA PRO A 10 6.82 16.87 22.98
C PRO A 10 7.21 17.19 21.53
N THR A 11 8.49 17.02 21.24
CA THR A 11 9.10 17.10 19.90
C THR A 11 8.28 16.27 18.90
N PRO A 12 8.00 16.78 17.68
CA PRO A 12 7.26 16.01 16.69
C PRO A 12 8.02 14.71 16.41
N HIS A 13 7.37 13.59 16.70
CA HIS A 13 7.96 12.27 16.54
C HIS A 13 8.42 12.11 15.09
N ILE A 14 9.73 12.00 14.93
CA ILE A 14 10.41 11.57 13.71
C ILE A 14 9.64 10.34 13.19
N ARG A 15 9.14 10.44 11.94
CA ARG A 15 8.29 9.43 11.28
C ARG A 15 8.71 8.02 11.68
N SER A 16 7.83 7.34 12.42
CA SER A 16 8.13 6.05 13.03
C SER A 16 8.58 5.05 11.95
N PRO A 17 9.57 4.18 12.21
CA PRO A 17 10.00 3.14 11.27
C PRO A 17 8.84 2.26 10.77
N ARG A 18 7.77 2.15 11.57
CA ARG A 18 6.49 1.52 11.22
C ARG A 18 5.77 2.21 10.04
N MET A 19 5.79 3.54 9.94
CA MET A 19 5.23 4.28 8.79
C MET A 19 6.03 4.01 7.50
N PHE A 20 7.36 3.96 7.59
CA PHE A 20 8.19 3.64 6.43
C PHE A 20 8.02 2.19 5.96
N ALA A 21 7.83 1.25 6.89
CA ALA A 21 7.52 -0.14 6.57
C ALA A 21 6.15 -0.28 5.88
N GLN A 22 5.11 0.37 6.41
CA GLN A 22 3.78 0.41 5.80
C GLN A 22 3.81 1.05 4.41
N TYR A 23 4.53 2.16 4.25
CA TYR A 23 4.69 2.82 2.96
C TYR A 23 5.37 1.91 1.92
N ARG A 24 6.45 1.22 2.31
CA ARG A 24 7.14 0.27 1.43
C ARG A 24 6.24 -0.91 1.07
N ALA A 25 5.50 -1.47 2.02
CA ALA A 25 4.55 -2.55 1.77
C ALA A 25 3.44 -2.11 0.80
N ALA A 26 2.81 -0.95 1.04
CA ALA A 26 1.79 -0.41 0.16
C ALA A 26 2.33 -0.16 -1.25
N ARG A 27 3.56 0.35 -1.38
CA ARG A 27 4.20 0.57 -2.69
C ARG A 27 4.49 -0.75 -3.41
N GLN A 28 4.89 -1.79 -2.68
CA GLN A 28 5.11 -3.13 -3.24
C GLN A 28 3.80 -3.72 -3.79
N VAL A 29 2.74 -3.72 -2.98
CA VAL A 29 1.40 -4.20 -3.39
C VAL A 29 0.91 -3.48 -4.65
N ASN A 30 1.04 -2.15 -4.69
CA ASN A 30 0.66 -1.36 -5.86
C ASN A 30 1.48 -1.71 -7.11
N ARG A 31 2.78 -2.01 -6.97
CA ARG A 31 3.63 -2.41 -8.09
C ARG A 31 3.24 -3.77 -8.62
N ASP A 32 3.01 -4.73 -7.73
CA ASP A 32 2.68 -6.11 -8.11
C ASP A 32 1.30 -6.17 -8.78
N ARG A 33 0.34 -5.36 -8.29
CA ARG A 33 -0.97 -5.16 -8.94
C ARG A 33 -0.85 -4.64 -10.37
N ARG A 34 -0.03 -3.60 -10.59
CA ARG A 34 0.22 -3.07 -11.95
C ARG A 34 0.84 -4.12 -12.87
N ARG A 35 1.78 -4.91 -12.35
CA ARG A 35 2.42 -5.99 -13.12
C ARG A 35 1.44 -7.11 -13.48
N LEU A 36 0.53 -7.46 -12.56
CA LEU A 36 -0.52 -8.45 -12.82
C LEU A 36 -1.40 -8.04 -14.00
N TYR A 37 -1.97 -6.84 -13.96
CA TYR A 37 -2.81 -6.37 -15.07
C TYR A 37 -2.05 -6.21 -16.39
N ALA A 38 -0.78 -5.78 -16.35
CA ALA A 38 0.04 -5.71 -17.56
C ALA A 38 0.23 -7.08 -18.20
N ARG A 39 0.44 -8.14 -17.39
CA ARG A 39 0.52 -9.52 -17.88
C ARG A 39 -0.80 -9.98 -18.49
N ILE A 40 -1.92 -9.73 -17.82
CA ILE A 40 -3.25 -10.09 -18.34
C ILE A 40 -3.55 -9.35 -19.66
N ALA A 41 -3.20 -8.06 -19.74
CA ALA A 41 -3.39 -7.25 -20.94
C ALA A 41 -2.51 -7.70 -22.12
N SER A 42 -1.33 -8.27 -21.85
CA SER A 42 -0.46 -8.84 -22.88
C SER A 42 -0.96 -10.16 -23.48
N MET A 43 -1.95 -10.80 -22.84
CA MET A 43 -2.58 -12.01 -23.37
C MET A 43 -3.52 -11.66 -24.53
N PRO A 44 -3.63 -12.55 -25.54
CA PRO A 44 -4.63 -12.40 -26.58
C PRO A 44 -6.04 -12.28 -26.02
N HIS A 45 -6.89 -11.52 -26.72
CA HIS A 45 -8.31 -11.42 -26.37
C HIS A 45 -8.92 -12.82 -26.38
N SER A 46 -9.43 -13.23 -25.21
CA SER A 46 -9.98 -14.55 -24.96
C SER A 46 -10.84 -14.49 -23.70
N THR A 47 -11.79 -15.40 -23.57
CA THR A 47 -12.61 -15.53 -22.36
C THR A 47 -11.74 -15.72 -21.11
N VAL A 48 -10.63 -16.46 -21.22
CA VAL A 48 -9.67 -16.66 -20.12
C VAL A 48 -9.08 -15.33 -19.63
N ARG A 49 -8.75 -14.42 -20.55
CA ARG A 49 -8.26 -13.09 -20.18
C ARG A 49 -9.32 -12.33 -19.37
N ASP A 50 -10.58 -12.36 -19.82
CA ASP A 50 -11.67 -11.64 -19.15
C ASP A 50 -11.94 -12.21 -17.76
N GLU A 51 -11.93 -13.54 -17.62
CA GLU A 51 -12.04 -14.22 -16.32
C GLU A 51 -10.88 -13.86 -15.38
N LEU A 52 -9.64 -13.81 -15.88
CA LEU A 52 -8.49 -13.40 -15.06
C LEU A 52 -8.61 -11.95 -14.56
N VAL A 53 -9.17 -11.05 -15.37
CA VAL A 53 -9.49 -9.68 -14.93
C VAL A 53 -10.53 -9.71 -13.81
N ALA A 54 -11.62 -10.45 -13.98
CA ALA A 54 -12.69 -10.56 -12.99
C ALA A 54 -12.17 -11.14 -11.66
N VAL A 55 -11.34 -12.18 -11.72
CA VAL A 55 -10.71 -12.79 -10.54
C VAL A 55 -9.78 -11.80 -9.84
N ALA A 56 -8.91 -11.10 -10.58
CA ALA A 56 -8.01 -10.11 -10.01
C ALA A 56 -8.77 -9.00 -9.27
N GLN A 57 -9.83 -8.47 -9.87
CA GLN A 57 -10.69 -7.46 -9.26
C GLN A 57 -11.37 -7.97 -7.99
N ARG A 58 -11.82 -9.23 -7.98
CA ARG A 58 -12.44 -9.86 -6.79
C ARG A 58 -11.46 -9.93 -5.61
N TYR A 59 -10.21 -10.32 -5.85
CA TYR A 59 -9.19 -10.37 -4.80
C TYR A 59 -8.88 -8.98 -4.24
N GLU A 60 -8.82 -7.96 -5.09
CA GLU A 60 -8.60 -6.58 -4.64
C GLU A 60 -9.75 -6.05 -3.78
N ASN A 61 -10.98 -6.43 -4.09
CA ASN A 61 -12.15 -6.04 -3.30
C ASN A 61 -12.26 -6.82 -1.98
N ALA A 62 -11.69 -8.03 -1.91
CA ALA A 62 -11.67 -8.84 -0.69
C ALA A 62 -10.55 -8.44 0.29
N ASP A 63 -9.47 -7.82 -0.20
CA ASP A 63 -8.34 -7.34 0.61
C ASP A 63 -8.58 -5.93 1.21
N ARG A 64 -9.70 -5.29 0.85
CA ARG A 64 -10.04 -3.91 1.22
C ARG A 64 -11.09 -3.85 2.32
#